data_AF-A0A956M400-F1
#
_entry.id   AF-A0A956M400-F1
#
_cell.length_a   1.000
_cell.length_b   1.000
_cell.length_c   1.000
_cell.angle_alpha   90.00
_cell.angle_beta   90.00
_cell.angle_gamma   90.00
#
_symmetry.space_group_name_H-M   'P 1'
#
loop_
_entity.id
_entity.type
_entity.pdbx_description
1 polymer ?
#
loop_
_entity_poly.entity_id
_entity_poly.type
_entity_poly.pdbx_seq_one_letter_code
_entity_poly.pdbx_strand_id
1 'polypeptide(L)'
;MKTRAADSGTTPARTDVRFARGVFVLGVLVHLFFLTSLRTHVLDPLFPEASQGYGHASDYFGIYQAGQNLLDGLSIYDSGDYRHEAQPRVPYYYFYRYLPPTAYGAALGAALWSPWTAYWIWTGLNEILLALLLVLLLRTPRGSRARREIMAGLALAFTPFYLEQFMGQFSFLMAVFLWFPLRAELLRDPAETRPPRADERPRALLRQV
;
A
#
# COMPACT_ATOMS: atom_id res chain seq x y z
N MET A 1 -9.81 -51.08 10.48
CA MET A 1 -9.34 -50.27 11.63
C MET A 1 -8.30 -49.27 11.16
N LYS A 2 -8.70 -47.99 10.99
CA LYS A 2 -7.77 -46.86 10.86
C LYS A 2 -8.29 -45.78 11.80
N THR A 3 -7.61 -45.64 12.93
CA THR A 3 -7.82 -44.61 13.94
C THR A 3 -7.58 -43.24 13.31
N ARG A 4 -8.65 -42.46 13.15
CA ARG A 4 -8.57 -41.03 12.85
C ARG A 4 -7.99 -40.37 14.10
N ALA A 5 -6.79 -39.82 13.98
CA ALA A 5 -6.20 -38.97 15.01
C ALA A 5 -7.21 -37.86 15.33
N ALA A 6 -7.61 -37.81 16.59
CA ALA A 6 -8.42 -36.72 17.12
C ALA A 6 -7.61 -35.43 16.95
N ASP A 7 -8.12 -34.56 16.09
CA ASP A 7 -7.65 -33.20 15.94
C ASP A 7 -7.85 -32.52 17.30
N SER A 8 -6.76 -32.41 18.07
CA SER A 8 -6.79 -31.76 19.37
C SER A 8 -7.00 -30.27 19.13
N GLY A 9 -8.28 -29.88 19.06
CA GLY A 9 -8.75 -28.50 19.02
C GLY A 9 -8.27 -27.75 20.24
N THR A 10 -7.02 -27.31 20.21
CA THR A 10 -6.47 -26.35 21.16
C THR A 10 -7.19 -25.05 20.87
N THR A 11 -8.20 -24.78 21.71
CA THR A 11 -8.85 -23.48 21.74
C THR A 11 -7.75 -22.45 21.93
N PRO A 12 -7.58 -21.44 21.05
CA PRO A 12 -6.52 -20.46 21.19
C PRO A 12 -6.57 -19.89 22.60
N ALA A 13 -5.43 -19.87 23.28
CA ALA A 13 -5.40 -19.47 24.68
C ALA A 13 -5.98 -18.05 24.80
N ARG A 14 -6.83 -17.82 25.81
CA ARG A 14 -7.55 -16.55 26.01
C ARG A 14 -6.60 -15.33 26.06
N THR A 15 -5.33 -15.57 26.40
CA THR A 15 -4.21 -14.64 26.37
C THR A 15 -3.90 -14.12 24.96
N ASP A 16 -3.97 -14.99 23.94
CA ASP A 16 -3.54 -14.67 22.57
C ASP A 16 -4.50 -13.69 21.90
N VAL A 17 -5.79 -13.80 22.20
CA VAL A 17 -6.82 -12.89 21.68
C VAL A 17 -6.72 -11.50 22.33
N ARG A 18 -6.42 -11.43 23.63
CA ARG A 18 -6.24 -10.15 24.34
C ARG A 18 -5.00 -9.42 23.84
N PHE A 19 -3.90 -10.15 23.68
CA PHE A 19 -2.67 -9.61 23.13
C PHE A 19 -2.90 -9.07 21.70
N ALA A 20 -3.49 -9.89 20.82
CA ALA A 20 -3.77 -9.49 19.44
C ALA A 20 -4.65 -8.24 19.35
N ARG A 21 -5.70 -8.17 20.18
CA ARG A 21 -6.55 -6.98 20.26
C ARG A 21 -5.79 -5.76 20.79
N GLY A 22 -4.89 -5.95 21.75
CA GLY A 22 -4.00 -4.90 22.23
C GLY A 22 -3.10 -4.34 21.12
N VAL A 23 -2.48 -5.22 20.33
CA VAL A 23 -1.67 -4.83 19.16
C VAL A 23 -2.50 -4.04 18.14
N PHE A 24 -3.72 -4.50 17.84
CA PHE A 24 -4.62 -3.79 16.92
C PHE A 24 -4.98 -2.39 17.42
N VAL A 25 -5.38 -2.27 18.69
CA VAL A 25 -5.73 -0.97 19.30
C VAL A 25 -4.52 -0.02 19.31
N LEU A 26 -3.34 -0.53 19.67
CA LEU A 26 -2.12 0.27 19.63
C LEU A 26 -1.82 0.75 18.20
N GLY A 27 -1.97 -0.12 17.20
CA GLY A 27 -1.85 0.26 15.79
C GLY A 27 -2.79 1.40 15.40
N VAL A 28 -4.05 1.35 15.81
CA VAL A 28 -5.02 2.45 15.58
C VAL A 28 -4.53 3.75 16.23
N LEU A 29 -4.05 3.72 17.48
CA LEU A 29 -3.56 4.91 18.17
C LEU A 29 -2.32 5.50 17.48
N VAL A 30 -1.39 4.65 17.04
CA VAL A 30 -0.21 5.06 16.27
C VAL A 30 -0.64 5.70 14.94
N HIS A 31 -1.59 5.12 14.23
CA HIS A 31 -2.11 5.68 12.98
C HIS A 31 -2.78 7.04 13.17
N LEU A 32 -3.58 7.20 14.22
CA LEU A 32 -4.18 8.50 14.57
C LEU A 32 -3.11 9.55 14.92
N PHE A 33 -2.01 9.11 15.54
CA PHE A 33 -0.86 9.98 15.79
C PHE A 33 -0.16 10.38 14.48
N PHE A 34 0.00 9.47 13.51
CA PHE A 34 0.49 9.82 12.16
C PHE A 34 -0.39 10.87 11.50
N LEU A 35 -1.71 10.69 11.48
CA LEU A 35 -2.65 11.65 10.90
C LEU A 35 -2.58 13.04 11.57
N THR A 36 -2.42 13.05 12.89
CA THR A 36 -2.25 14.30 13.66
C THR A 36 -0.90 14.95 13.33
N SER A 37 0.17 14.15 13.26
CA SER A 37 1.50 14.63 12.89
C SER A 37 1.53 15.19 11.47
N LEU A 38 0.80 14.61 10.53
CA LEU A 38 0.73 15.10 9.15
C LEU A 38 0.19 16.55 9.06
N ARG A 39 -0.48 17.02 10.11
CA ARG A 39 -0.98 18.40 10.24
C ARG A 39 -0.13 19.27 11.15
N THR A 40 0.56 18.67 12.12
CA THR A 40 1.25 19.38 13.21
C THR A 40 2.77 19.31 13.11
N HIS A 41 3.30 18.50 12.19
CA HIS A 41 4.72 18.34 11.91
C HIS A 41 5.55 17.75 13.06
N VAL A 42 4.90 17.11 14.04
CA VAL A 42 5.55 16.59 15.26
C VAL A 42 6.58 15.50 14.96
N LEU A 43 6.31 14.64 13.97
CA LEU A 43 7.20 13.55 13.59
C LEU A 43 8.26 13.94 12.56
N ASP A 44 8.13 15.08 11.89
CA ASP A 44 9.03 15.48 10.79
C ASP A 44 10.52 15.47 11.18
N PRO A 45 10.93 15.90 12.41
CA PRO A 45 12.32 15.84 12.82
C PRO A 45 12.92 14.42 12.89
N LEU A 46 12.08 13.38 12.93
CA LEU A 46 12.52 11.98 12.98
C LEU A 46 12.84 11.41 11.59
N PHE A 47 12.51 12.13 10.53
CA PHE A 47 12.71 11.68 9.16
C PHE A 47 13.58 12.68 8.38
N PRO A 48 14.75 12.27 7.85
CA PRO A 48 15.61 13.14 7.06
C PRO A 48 14.88 13.79 5.88
N GLU A 49 14.05 13.02 5.17
CA GLU A 49 13.30 13.49 4.01
C GLU A 49 12.28 14.57 4.38
N ALA A 50 11.67 14.48 5.58
CA ALA A 50 10.71 15.48 6.04
C ALA A 50 11.38 16.73 6.63
N SER A 51 12.54 16.56 7.28
CA SER A 51 13.24 17.65 7.99
C SER A 51 14.24 18.43 7.13
N GLN A 52 14.82 17.81 6.11
CA GLN A 52 15.87 18.40 5.27
C GLN A 52 15.49 18.48 3.79
N GLY A 53 14.41 17.81 3.38
CA GLY A 53 13.91 17.84 2.01
C GLY A 53 13.16 19.13 1.66
N TYR A 54 12.52 19.13 0.49
CA TYR A 54 11.70 20.26 0.04
C TYR A 54 10.44 20.49 0.89
N GLY A 55 10.05 19.48 1.68
CA GLY A 55 8.93 19.54 2.59
C GLY A 55 7.71 18.79 2.08
N HIS A 56 6.55 19.14 2.63
CA HIS A 56 5.32 18.39 2.46
C HIS A 56 4.88 18.31 0.99
N ALA A 57 4.38 17.17 0.54
CA ALA A 57 3.92 16.91 -0.82
C ALA A 57 5.00 17.01 -1.92
N SER A 58 6.30 17.04 -1.58
CA SER A 58 7.37 17.28 -2.56
C SER A 58 7.39 16.30 -3.73
N ASP A 59 7.13 15.00 -3.48
CA ASP A 59 7.08 13.98 -4.54
C ASP A 59 5.80 14.09 -5.35
N TYR A 60 4.67 14.34 -4.67
CA TYR A 60 3.39 14.56 -5.34
C TYR A 60 3.42 15.78 -6.24
N PHE A 61 4.03 16.89 -5.80
CA PHE A 61 4.15 18.11 -6.57
C PHE A 61 4.99 17.94 -7.83
N GLY A 62 6.00 17.05 -7.83
CA GLY A 62 6.72 16.70 -9.05
C GLY A 62 5.81 16.06 -10.10
N ILE A 63 4.89 15.21 -9.66
CA ILE A 63 3.92 14.53 -10.53
C ILE A 63 2.81 15.48 -10.96
N TYR A 64 2.32 16.32 -10.06
CA TYR A 64 1.37 17.37 -10.37
C TYR A 64 1.95 18.34 -11.42
N GLN A 65 3.20 18.77 -11.25
CA GLN A 65 3.87 19.66 -12.20
C GLN A 65 4.03 18.98 -13.57
N ALA A 66 4.39 17.70 -13.63
CA ALA A 66 4.44 16.97 -14.89
C ALA A 66 3.07 16.92 -15.60
N GLY A 67 1.98 16.76 -14.83
CA GLY A 67 0.62 16.86 -15.34
C GLY A 67 0.28 18.26 -15.84
N GLN A 68 0.72 19.30 -15.15
CA GLN A 68 0.56 20.69 -15.59
C GLN A 68 1.32 20.96 -16.89
N ASN A 69 2.59 20.55 -16.97
CA ASN A 69 3.40 20.67 -18.18
C ASN A 69 2.72 20.02 -19.38
N LEU A 70 2.09 18.86 -19.19
CA LEU A 70 1.33 18.19 -20.24
C LEU A 70 0.16 19.06 -20.74
N LEU A 71 -0.59 19.69 -19.83
CA LEU A 71 -1.70 20.59 -20.18
C LEU A 71 -1.22 21.84 -20.92
N ASP A 72 -0.02 22.31 -20.61
CA ASP A 72 0.61 23.48 -21.23
C ASP A 72 1.32 23.15 -22.55
N GLY A 73 1.29 21.88 -22.99
CA GLY A 73 1.92 21.43 -24.24
C GLY A 73 3.45 21.29 -24.15
N LEU A 74 3.99 21.23 -22.93
CA LEU A 74 5.41 21.07 -22.63
C LEU A 74 5.76 19.60 -22.41
N SER A 75 7.06 19.31 -22.32
CA SER A 75 7.52 17.97 -21.94
C SER A 75 7.14 17.67 -20.48
N ILE A 76 6.64 16.47 -20.23
CA ILE A 76 6.35 15.99 -18.86
C ILE A 76 7.60 15.85 -17.97
N TYR A 77 8.79 15.85 -18.58
CA TYR A 77 10.08 15.81 -17.88
C TYR A 77 10.72 17.19 -17.71
N ASP A 78 10.03 18.25 -18.16
CA ASP A 78 10.49 19.63 -18.04
C ASP A 78 10.49 20.08 -16.57
N SER A 79 11.66 20.52 -16.09
CA SER A 79 11.89 20.88 -14.68
C SER A 79 13.24 21.56 -14.52
N GLY A 80 13.42 22.33 -13.44
CA GLY A 80 14.67 23.02 -13.13
C GLY A 80 15.93 22.13 -13.06
N ASP A 81 15.81 20.81 -13.08
CA ASP A 81 16.96 19.90 -13.14
C ASP A 81 17.34 19.48 -14.58
N TYR A 82 16.44 19.65 -15.57
CA TYR A 82 16.63 19.19 -16.94
C TYR A 82 16.42 20.28 -17.99
N ARG A 83 15.25 20.93 -17.97
CA ARG A 83 14.80 21.93 -18.95
C ARG A 83 14.04 23.00 -18.19
N HIS A 84 14.32 24.26 -18.49
CA HIS A 84 13.82 25.39 -17.69
C HIS A 84 12.77 26.19 -18.47
N GLU A 85 11.88 25.48 -19.16
CA GLU A 85 10.85 26.10 -20.01
C GLU A 85 9.52 26.24 -19.25
N ALA A 86 9.16 25.25 -18.45
CA ALA A 86 7.96 25.25 -17.63
C ALA A 86 8.00 26.29 -16.50
N GLN A 87 6.87 26.98 -16.31
CA GLN A 87 6.64 27.78 -15.12
C GLN A 87 6.08 26.90 -14.00
N PRO A 88 6.72 26.87 -12.81
CA PRO A 88 6.21 26.11 -11.68
C PRO A 88 4.83 26.59 -11.24
N ARG A 89 3.86 25.67 -11.19
CA ARG A 89 2.53 25.88 -10.60
C ARG A 89 2.48 25.44 -9.13
N VAL A 90 3.52 24.73 -8.68
CA VAL A 90 3.71 24.24 -7.32
C VAL A 90 4.86 25.00 -6.64
N PRO A 91 4.88 25.14 -5.30
CA PRO A 91 5.88 25.95 -4.62
C PRO A 91 7.29 25.36 -4.65
N TYR A 92 7.40 24.03 -4.70
CA TYR A 92 8.63 23.25 -4.76
C TYR A 92 8.29 21.82 -5.21
N TYR A 93 9.26 21.08 -5.73
CA TYR A 93 9.05 19.69 -6.15
C TYR A 93 10.39 19.00 -6.46
N TYR A 94 10.39 17.67 -6.40
CA TYR A 94 11.44 16.87 -7.03
C TYR A 94 11.13 16.64 -8.52
N PHE A 95 12.15 16.48 -9.35
CA PHE A 95 11.97 16.22 -10.77
C PHE A 95 11.14 14.95 -11.04
N TYR A 96 10.34 15.02 -12.11
CA TYR A 96 9.52 13.90 -12.53
C TYR A 96 10.35 12.83 -13.25
N ARG A 97 10.21 11.56 -12.82
CA ARG A 97 11.01 10.41 -13.33
C ARG A 97 10.19 9.18 -13.70
N TYR A 98 8.87 9.29 -13.70
CA TYR A 98 7.97 8.16 -13.93
C TYR A 98 7.60 8.03 -15.42
N LEU A 99 7.05 6.88 -15.79
CA LEU A 99 6.56 6.65 -17.15
C LEU A 99 5.40 7.59 -17.50
N PRO A 100 5.18 7.93 -18.78
CA PRO A 100 4.17 8.90 -19.20
C PRO A 100 2.77 8.71 -18.61
N PRO A 101 2.20 7.49 -18.49
CA PRO A 101 0.83 7.31 -17.98
C PRO A 101 0.57 7.96 -16.61
N THR A 102 1.57 8.05 -15.75
CA THR A 102 1.45 8.72 -14.44
C THR A 102 1.18 10.22 -14.60
N ALA A 103 1.88 10.91 -15.51
CA ALA A 103 1.65 12.33 -15.81
C ALA A 103 0.28 12.57 -16.46
N TYR A 104 -0.20 11.68 -17.33
CA TYR A 104 -1.54 11.78 -17.92
C TYR A 104 -2.64 11.66 -16.84
N GLY A 105 -2.49 10.76 -15.88
CA GLY A 105 -3.38 10.68 -14.73
C GLY A 105 -3.33 11.95 -13.87
N ALA A 106 -2.13 12.46 -13.63
CA ALA A 106 -1.92 13.69 -12.85
C ALA A 106 -2.50 14.94 -13.52
N ALA A 107 -2.49 15.01 -14.86
CA ALA A 107 -3.05 16.12 -15.63
C ALA A 107 -4.54 16.32 -15.35
N LEU A 108 -5.30 15.25 -15.13
CA LEU A 108 -6.70 15.37 -14.69
C LEU A 108 -6.80 16.09 -13.34
N GLY A 109 -5.92 15.74 -12.40
CA GLY A 109 -5.86 16.41 -11.11
C GLY A 109 -5.49 17.88 -11.21
N ALA A 110 -4.48 18.20 -12.03
CA ALA A 110 -4.01 19.56 -12.26
C ALA A 110 -5.03 20.45 -13.00
N ALA A 111 -5.88 19.85 -13.85
CA ALA A 111 -6.96 20.56 -14.52
C ALA A 111 -8.11 20.93 -13.57
N LEU A 112 -8.37 20.09 -12.55
CA LEU A 112 -9.57 20.21 -11.72
C LEU A 112 -9.33 20.91 -10.38
N TRP A 113 -8.14 20.79 -9.80
CA TRP A 113 -7.88 21.20 -8.42
C TRP A 113 -6.60 22.03 -8.30
N SER A 114 -6.50 22.81 -7.22
CA SER A 114 -5.23 23.42 -6.83
C SER A 114 -4.22 22.34 -6.36
N PRO A 115 -2.90 22.59 -6.41
CA PRO A 115 -1.89 21.61 -6.01
C PRO A 115 -2.13 21.02 -4.62
N TRP A 116 -2.38 21.87 -3.62
CA TRP A 116 -2.63 21.44 -2.25
C TRP A 116 -3.92 20.64 -2.10
N THR A 117 -4.99 21.05 -2.80
CA THR A 117 -6.25 20.31 -2.80
C THR A 117 -6.05 18.92 -3.41
N ALA A 118 -5.36 18.83 -4.55
CA ALA A 118 -5.08 17.57 -5.22
C ALA A 118 -4.23 16.64 -4.34
N TYR A 119 -3.23 17.17 -3.64
CA TYR A 119 -2.42 16.44 -2.67
C TYR A 119 -3.25 15.88 -1.49
N TRP A 120 -4.16 16.66 -0.92
CA TRP A 120 -5.00 16.17 0.17
C TRP A 120 -6.02 15.13 -0.30
N ILE A 121 -6.53 15.25 -1.53
CA ILE A 121 -7.36 14.21 -2.16
C ILE A 121 -6.54 12.93 -2.33
N TRP A 122 -5.29 13.03 -2.80
CA TRP A 122 -4.37 11.90 -2.93
C TRP A 122 -4.08 11.22 -1.58
N THR A 123 -3.84 12.00 -0.54
CA THR A 123 -3.67 11.51 0.83
C THR A 123 -4.92 10.75 1.30
N GLY A 124 -6.11 11.31 1.06
CA GLY A 124 -7.39 10.67 1.37
C GLY A 124 -7.60 9.36 0.60
N LEU A 125 -7.17 9.29 -0.67
CA LEU A 125 -7.19 8.06 -1.45
C LEU A 125 -6.31 6.97 -0.80
N ASN A 126 -5.10 7.32 -0.36
CA ASN A 126 -4.23 6.38 0.35
C ASN A 126 -4.84 5.87 1.66
N GLU A 127 -5.51 6.74 2.43
CA GLU A 127 -6.27 6.32 3.63
C GLU A 127 -7.40 5.35 3.29
N ILE A 128 -8.17 5.61 2.22
CA ILE A 128 -9.24 4.72 1.76
C ILE A 128 -8.66 3.35 1.37
N LEU A 129 -7.51 3.33 0.69
CA LEU A 129 -6.84 2.10 0.29
C LEU A 129 -6.29 1.33 1.50
N LEU A 130 -5.74 2.01 2.49
CA LEU A 130 -5.35 1.39 3.76
C LEU A 130 -6.56 0.80 4.47
N ALA A 131 -7.66 1.55 4.60
CA ALA A 131 -8.89 1.04 5.19
C ALA A 131 -9.43 -0.19 4.46
N LEU A 132 -9.40 -0.18 3.12
CA LEU A 132 -9.76 -1.34 2.30
C LEU A 132 -8.85 -2.54 2.59
N LEU A 133 -7.53 -2.33 2.63
CA LEU A 133 -6.57 -3.39 2.96
C LEU A 133 -6.86 -3.99 4.35
N LEU A 134 -7.14 -3.16 5.35
CA LEU A 134 -7.50 -3.63 6.70
C LEU A 134 -8.79 -4.44 6.68
N VAL A 135 -9.82 -3.99 5.95
CA VAL A 135 -11.06 -4.76 5.78
C VAL A 135 -10.78 -6.12 5.14
N LEU A 136 -9.95 -6.16 4.11
CA LEU A 136 -9.56 -7.42 3.45
C LEU A 136 -8.79 -8.35 4.39
N LEU A 137 -7.83 -7.83 5.16
CA LEU A 137 -7.06 -8.59 6.15
C LEU A 137 -7.97 -9.17 7.24
N LEU A 138 -8.86 -8.35 7.80
CA LEU A 138 -9.78 -8.76 8.87
C LEU A 138 -10.86 -9.73 8.38
N ARG A 139 -11.26 -9.65 7.11
CA ARG A 139 -12.24 -10.55 6.48
C ARG A 139 -11.63 -11.76 5.81
N THR A 140 -10.30 -11.92 5.84
CA THR A 140 -9.63 -13.10 5.26
C THR A 140 -10.16 -14.37 5.94
N PRO A 141 -10.69 -15.37 5.20
CA PRO A 141 -11.29 -16.57 5.79
C PRO A 141 -10.27 -17.50 6.45
N ARG A 142 -9.02 -17.46 5.97
CA ARG A 142 -7.92 -18.28 6.49
C ARG A 142 -7.24 -17.60 7.68
N GLY A 143 -6.98 -18.38 8.72
CA GLY A 143 -6.21 -17.96 9.90
C GLY A 143 -7.08 -17.58 11.10
N SER A 144 -6.44 -17.53 12.27
CA SER A 144 -7.12 -17.17 13.51
C SER A 144 -7.47 -15.68 13.53
N ARG A 145 -8.52 -15.32 14.30
CA ARG A 145 -8.86 -13.91 14.57
C ARG A 145 -7.67 -13.13 15.12
N ALA A 146 -6.92 -13.72 16.06
CA ALA A 146 -5.74 -13.11 16.66
C ALA A 146 -4.68 -12.73 15.61
N ARG A 147 -4.38 -13.64 14.67
CA ARG A 147 -3.43 -13.35 13.58
C ARG A 147 -3.87 -12.18 12.71
N ARG A 148 -5.16 -12.11 12.36
CA ARG A 148 -5.72 -11.02 11.54
C ARG A 148 -5.64 -9.67 12.25
N GLU A 149 -5.98 -9.63 13.54
CA GLU A 149 -5.88 -8.41 14.37
C GLU A 149 -4.41 -7.95 14.51
N ILE A 150 -3.46 -8.86 14.69
CA ILE A 150 -2.03 -8.53 14.73
C ILE A 150 -1.57 -7.95 13.39
N MET A 151 -1.89 -8.61 12.26
CA MET A 151 -1.50 -8.12 10.93
C MET A 151 -2.10 -6.74 10.63
N ALA A 152 -3.38 -6.52 10.98
CA ALA A 152 -4.03 -5.23 10.83
C ALA A 152 -3.40 -4.14 11.72
N GLY A 153 -3.05 -4.47 12.96
CA GLY A 153 -2.38 -3.55 13.88
C GLY A 153 -0.98 -3.17 13.38
N LEU A 154 -0.22 -4.14 12.88
CA LEU A 154 1.09 -3.88 12.27
C LEU A 154 1.00 -3.03 11.00
N ALA A 155 -0.01 -3.26 10.15
CA ALA A 155 -0.24 -2.44 8.97
C ALA A 155 -0.56 -0.98 9.32
N LEU A 156 -1.38 -0.75 10.35
CA LEU A 156 -1.68 0.60 10.87
C LEU A 156 -0.46 1.29 11.50
N ALA A 157 0.43 0.53 12.15
CA ALA A 157 1.63 1.05 12.78
C ALA A 157 2.85 1.16 11.84
N PHE A 158 2.66 0.91 10.53
CA PHE A 158 3.75 0.88 9.57
C PHE A 158 4.28 2.29 9.28
N THR A 159 5.33 2.69 9.98
CA THR A 159 5.88 4.06 9.95
C THR A 159 6.23 4.60 8.56
N PRO A 160 6.68 3.82 7.56
CA PRO A 160 6.88 4.36 6.21
C PRO A 160 5.60 4.88 5.56
N PHE A 161 4.42 4.44 6.00
CA PHE A 161 3.15 4.99 5.52
C PHE A 161 2.98 6.47 5.87
N TYR A 162 3.51 6.93 7.02
CA TYR A 162 3.53 8.35 7.36
C TYR A 162 4.31 9.15 6.31
N LEU A 163 5.52 8.69 5.95
CA LEU A 163 6.35 9.36 4.95
C LEU A 163 5.72 9.31 3.55
N GLU A 164 5.11 8.18 3.19
CA GLU A 164 4.38 8.03 1.93
C GLU A 164 3.32 9.13 1.80
N GLN A 165 2.56 9.38 2.88
CA GLN A 165 1.58 10.46 2.92
C GLN A 165 2.26 11.82 2.89
N PHE A 166 3.23 12.06 3.78
CA PHE A 166 3.93 13.33 3.91
C PHE A 166 4.54 13.82 2.60
N MET A 167 5.18 12.93 1.84
CA MET A 167 5.78 13.27 0.54
C MET A 167 4.77 13.17 -0.62
N GLY A 168 3.72 12.37 -0.44
CA GLY A 168 2.72 12.05 -1.46
C GLY A 168 3.25 11.09 -2.53
N GLN A 169 3.92 10.04 -2.09
CA GLN A 169 4.46 8.96 -2.92
C GLN A 169 3.38 8.02 -3.46
N PHE A 170 3.80 7.07 -4.32
CA PHE A 170 2.94 6.11 -5.03
C PHE A 170 3.24 4.65 -4.68
N SER A 171 4.24 4.40 -3.84
CA SER A 171 4.72 3.07 -3.49
C SER A 171 3.64 2.24 -2.80
N PHE A 172 2.85 2.87 -1.93
CA PHE A 172 1.76 2.22 -1.23
C PHE A 172 0.62 1.84 -2.18
N LEU A 173 0.21 2.74 -3.07
CA LEU A 173 -0.78 2.44 -4.10
C LEU A 173 -0.35 1.20 -4.91
N MET A 174 0.91 1.18 -5.36
CA MET A 174 1.45 0.04 -6.11
C MET A 174 1.44 -1.25 -5.29
N ALA A 175 1.85 -1.19 -4.01
CA ALA A 175 1.82 -2.34 -3.11
C ALA A 175 0.40 -2.88 -2.91
N VAL A 176 -0.60 -2.00 -2.77
CA VAL A 176 -2.01 -2.40 -2.65
C VAL A 176 -2.51 -3.05 -3.93
N PHE A 177 -2.12 -2.58 -5.12
CA PHE A 177 -2.49 -3.26 -6.36
C PHE A 177 -1.83 -4.63 -6.53
N LEU A 178 -0.57 -4.78 -6.10
CA LEU A 178 0.13 -6.07 -6.10
C LEU A 178 -0.47 -7.08 -5.11
N TRP A 179 -1.18 -6.63 -4.07
CA TRP A 179 -1.87 -7.50 -3.13
C TRP A 179 -2.97 -8.35 -3.79
N PHE A 180 -3.66 -7.84 -4.81
CA PHE A 180 -4.78 -8.54 -5.46
C PHE A 180 -4.39 -9.85 -6.17
N PRO A 181 -3.33 -9.89 -7.00
CA PRO A 181 -2.86 -11.16 -7.56
C PRO A 181 -2.22 -12.05 -6.48
N LEU A 182 -1.43 -11.49 -5.56
CA LEU A 182 -0.73 -12.27 -4.53
C LEU A 182 -1.71 -12.98 -3.59
N ARG A 183 -2.78 -12.30 -3.16
CA ARG A 183 -3.80 -12.91 -2.30
C ARG A 183 -4.47 -14.09 -3.01
N ALA A 184 -4.65 -14.02 -4.33
CA ALA A 184 -5.34 -15.07 -5.08
C ALA A 184 -4.52 -16.35 -5.06
N GLU A 185 -3.20 -16.25 -5.15
CA GLU A 185 -2.27 -17.37 -4.98
C GLU A 185 -2.21 -17.87 -3.54
N LEU A 186 -2.10 -16.97 -2.56
CA LEU A 186 -2.08 -17.30 -1.13
C LEU A 186 -3.38 -18.00 -0.67
N LEU A 187 -4.48 -17.77 -1.38
CA LEU A 187 -5.77 -18.39 -1.11
C LEU A 187 -6.03 -19.68 -1.92
N ARG A 188 -5.09 -20.15 -2.76
CA ARG A 188 -5.22 -21.49 -3.35
C ARG A 188 -5.01 -22.56 -2.30
N ASP A 189 -5.77 -23.65 -2.37
CA ASP A 189 -5.57 -24.76 -1.45
C ASP A 189 -4.24 -25.46 -1.77
N PRO A 190 -3.36 -25.70 -0.78
CA PRO A 190 -2.18 -26.55 -0.97
C PRO A 190 -2.52 -27.93 -1.57
N ALA A 191 -3.74 -28.43 -1.35
CA ALA A 191 -4.22 -29.68 -1.94
C ALA A 191 -4.40 -29.58 -3.47
N GLU A 192 -4.78 -28.43 -4.02
CA GLU A 192 -4.93 -28.22 -5.47
C GLU A 192 -3.58 -28.06 -6.19
N THR A 193 -2.51 -27.73 -5.47
CA THR A 193 -1.17 -27.54 -6.02
C THR A 193 -0.26 -28.77 -5.85
N ARG A 194 -0.76 -29.83 -5.19
CA ARG A 194 -0.02 -31.08 -5.07
C ARG A 194 0.04 -31.75 -6.44
N PRO A 195 1.24 -32.09 -6.97
CA PRO A 195 1.31 -32.94 -8.15
C PRO A 195 0.57 -34.25 -7.86
N PRO A 196 -0.20 -34.78 -8.83
CA PRO A 196 -0.94 -36.03 -8.63
C PRO A 196 0.04 -37.09 -8.14
N ARG A 197 -0.36 -37.83 -7.09
CA ARG A 197 0.53 -38.85 -6.55
C ARG A 197 0.84 -39.89 -7.63
N ALA A 198 2.00 -40.53 -7.53
CA ALA A 198 2.45 -41.50 -8.54
C ALA A 198 1.45 -42.67 -8.75
N ASP A 199 0.62 -42.97 -7.74
CA ASP A 199 -0.46 -43.96 -7.75
C ASP A 199 -1.78 -43.45 -8.38
N GLU A 200 -1.95 -42.13 -8.51
CA GLU A 200 -3.10 -41.48 -9.16
C GLU A 200 -2.87 -41.18 -10.64
N ARG A 201 -1.65 -41.44 -11.16
CA ARG A 201 -1.39 -41.37 -12.60
C ARG A 201 -2.28 -42.41 -13.30
N PRO A 202 -3.16 -42.02 -14.23
CA PRO A 202 -4.01 -42.98 -14.92
C PRO A 202 -3.11 -44.02 -15.59
N ARG A 203 -3.34 -45.30 -15.27
CA ARG A 203 -2.67 -46.48 -15.87
C ARG A 203 -2.91 -46.62 -17.39
N ALA A 204 -3.41 -45.59 -18.05
CA ALA A 204 -3.74 -45.56 -19.47
C ALA A 204 -2.48 -45.55 -20.38
N LEU A 205 -1.29 -45.25 -19.85
CA LEU A 205 -0.05 -45.20 -20.63
C LEU A 205 0.78 -46.49 -20.63
N LEU A 206 0.36 -47.54 -19.93
CA LEU A 206 1.07 -48.84 -19.90
C LEU A 206 0.45 -49.92 -20.81
N ARG A 207 -0.41 -49.55 -21.76
CA ARG A 207 -1.02 -50.49 -22.73
C ARG A 207 -0.62 -50.23 -24.20
N GLN A 208 0.53 -49.61 -24.46
CA GLN A 208 1.02 -49.35 -25.82
C GLN A 208 2.43 -49.90 -26.10
N VAL A 209 2.81 -51.01 -25.47
CA VAL A 209 3.96 -51.82 -25.90
C VAL A 209 3.53 -53.28 -26.01
#